data_AF-A0A8I2YU57-F1
#
_entry.id   AF-A0A8I2YU57-F1
#
_cell.length_a   1.000
_cell.length_b   1.000
_cell.length_c   1.000
_cell.angle_alpha   90.00
_cell.angle_beta   90.00
_cell.angle_gamma   90.00
#
_symmetry.space_group_name_H-M   'P 1'
#
loop_
_entity.id
_entity.type
_entity.pdbx_description
1 polymer ?
#
loop_
_entity_poly.entity_id
_entity_poly.type
_entity_poly.pdbx_seq_one_letter_code
_entity_poly.pdbx_strand_id
1 'polypeptide(L)'
;MYESTMDLKVSLSADELRQHRAATIRGALKGGLIGTGIAFPTFYLLNRRSSYYRAFPFPIKLLGSIVVVAPLVAIQAEKRSLEFDRQHWTELGKSHLERREHEERERWVTLSPKDKVAEWAAKHQLSVIIGSWATTMAVAGSVIMRDPLSTMPQKVVQVRLWAQGLTIGVVIAAAALTHAQRARAMEMRKHGDHFWQYALEDERLEKDPQKTSSA
;
A
#
# COMPACT_ATOMS: atom_id res chain seq x y z
N MET A 1 44.57 -3.65 -29.48
CA MET A 1 43.20 -3.75 -30.03
C MET A 1 42.39 -4.65 -29.10
N TYR A 2 42.03 -4.13 -27.93
CA TYR A 2 41.24 -4.80 -26.89
C TYR A 2 40.03 -3.90 -26.59
N GLU A 3 39.10 -3.83 -27.54
CA GLU A 3 37.80 -3.21 -27.36
C GLU A 3 36.75 -4.18 -27.90
N SER A 4 36.38 -5.15 -27.07
CA SER A 4 35.14 -5.91 -27.21
C SER A 4 34.96 -6.68 -25.91
N THR A 5 33.74 -6.75 -25.37
CA THR A 5 33.29 -7.51 -24.18
C THR A 5 33.03 -6.77 -22.86
N MET A 6 32.74 -5.46 -22.89
CA MET A 6 32.00 -4.82 -21.78
C MET A 6 30.74 -4.09 -22.25
N ASP A 7 29.95 -4.74 -23.11
CA ASP A 7 28.50 -4.55 -23.10
C ASP A 7 27.92 -5.28 -21.90
N LEU A 8 28.12 -4.68 -20.73
CA LEU A 8 27.43 -5.07 -19.51
C LEU A 8 25.92 -4.99 -19.83
N LYS A 9 25.22 -6.13 -19.85
CA LYS A 9 23.76 -6.25 -19.96
C LYS A 9 23.10 -5.50 -18.80
N VAL A 10 23.08 -4.17 -18.87
CA VAL A 10 22.22 -3.27 -18.08
C VAL A 10 20.93 -3.04 -18.88
N SER A 11 20.45 -4.08 -19.56
CA SER A 11 19.06 -4.18 -19.97
C SER A 11 18.40 -5.16 -19.01
N LEU A 12 17.78 -4.64 -17.95
CA LEU A 12 16.46 -5.18 -17.60
C LEU A 12 15.72 -5.29 -18.93
N SER A 13 15.39 -6.52 -19.34
CA SER A 13 15.01 -6.81 -20.72
C SER A 13 13.91 -5.84 -21.13
N ALA A 14 14.02 -5.17 -22.29
CA ALA A 14 12.98 -4.25 -22.74
C ALA A 14 11.60 -4.92 -22.74
N ASP A 15 11.56 -6.25 -22.89
CA ASP A 15 10.37 -7.08 -22.71
C ASP A 15 9.87 -7.18 -21.27
N GLU A 16 10.74 -7.38 -20.29
CA GLU A 16 10.37 -7.39 -18.87
C GLU A 16 9.79 -6.04 -18.45
N LEU A 17 10.38 -4.93 -18.89
CA LEU A 17 9.87 -3.59 -18.61
C LEU A 17 8.49 -3.36 -19.24
N ARG A 18 8.27 -3.87 -20.46
CA ARG A 18 6.96 -3.85 -21.14
C ARG A 18 5.93 -4.68 -20.36
N GLN A 19 6.29 -5.88 -19.92
CA GLN A 19 5.39 -6.76 -19.17
C GLN A 19 5.05 -6.19 -17.80
N HIS A 20 6.04 -5.65 -17.07
CA HIS A 20 5.83 -4.95 -15.81
C HIS A 20 4.87 -3.76 -16.01
N ARG A 21 5.13 -2.89 -17.00
CA ARG A 21 4.23 -1.77 -17.33
C ARG A 21 2.82 -2.25 -17.67
N ALA A 22 2.67 -3.31 -18.44
CA ALA A 22 1.37 -3.87 -18.77
C ALA A 22 0.64 -4.38 -17.51
N ALA A 23 1.34 -5.01 -16.56
CA ALA A 23 0.79 -5.44 -15.28
C ALA A 23 0.33 -4.25 -14.43
N THR A 24 1.16 -3.20 -14.32
CA THR A 24 0.82 -1.96 -13.61
C THR A 24 -0.40 -1.27 -14.23
N ILE A 25 -0.46 -1.16 -15.57
CA ILE A 25 -1.60 -0.56 -16.29
C ILE A 25 -2.88 -1.36 -16.07
N ARG A 26 -2.82 -2.70 -16.11
CA ARG A 26 -3.98 -3.55 -15.79
C ARG A 26 -4.45 -3.31 -14.35
N GLY A 27 -3.52 -3.13 -13.41
CA GLY A 27 -3.82 -2.73 -12.04
C GLY A 27 -4.53 -1.37 -11.97
N ALA A 28 -3.98 -0.37 -12.64
CA ALA A 28 -4.55 0.98 -12.72
C ALA A 28 -5.97 0.97 -13.29
N LEU A 29 -6.21 0.26 -14.40
CA LEU A 29 -7.53 0.11 -15.01
C LEU A 29 -8.53 -0.54 -14.04
N LYS A 30 -8.12 -1.62 -13.36
CA LYS A 30 -8.96 -2.26 -12.35
C LYS A 30 -9.29 -1.30 -11.21
N GLY A 31 -8.32 -0.53 -10.73
CA GLY A 31 -8.54 0.50 -9.73
C GLY A 31 -9.50 1.61 -10.20
N GLY A 32 -9.39 2.03 -11.45
CA GLY A 32 -10.28 3.01 -12.06
C GLY A 32 -11.73 2.51 -12.17
N LEU A 33 -11.92 1.25 -12.56
CA LEU A 33 -13.24 0.62 -12.63
C LEU A 33 -13.87 0.48 -11.23
N ILE A 34 -13.10 0.01 -10.24
CA ILE A 34 -13.57 -0.10 -8.85
C ILE A 34 -13.91 1.29 -8.30
N GLY A 35 -13.01 2.26 -8.48
CA GLY A 35 -13.21 3.62 -8.00
C GLY A 35 -14.41 4.29 -8.63
N THR A 36 -14.60 4.14 -9.94
CA THR A 36 -15.78 4.67 -10.63
C THR A 36 -17.05 3.96 -10.17
N GLY A 37 -16.99 2.64 -9.98
CA GLY A 37 -18.09 1.84 -9.43
C GLY A 37 -18.50 2.23 -8.02
N ILE A 38 -17.61 2.82 -7.22
CA ILE A 38 -17.92 3.38 -5.88
C ILE A 38 -18.37 4.83 -5.99
N ALA A 39 -17.62 5.66 -6.71
CA ALA A 39 -17.86 7.10 -6.81
C ALA A 39 -19.20 7.39 -7.49
N PHE A 40 -19.51 6.73 -8.62
CA PHE A 40 -20.73 7.00 -9.36
C PHE A 40 -22.02 6.82 -8.53
N PRO A 41 -22.28 5.64 -7.89
CA PRO A 41 -23.49 5.48 -7.08
C PRO A 41 -23.50 6.37 -5.83
N THR A 42 -22.34 6.59 -5.20
CA THR A 42 -22.23 7.48 -4.03
C THR A 42 -22.66 8.90 -4.38
N PHE A 43 -22.14 9.42 -5.50
CA PHE A 43 -22.39 10.79 -5.95
C PHE A 43 -23.80 10.94 -6.50
N TYR A 44 -24.32 9.90 -7.17
CA TYR A 44 -25.71 9.82 -7.59
C TYR A 44 -26.68 9.90 -6.39
N LEU A 45 -26.44 9.10 -5.34
CA LEU A 45 -27.25 9.12 -4.12
C LEU A 45 -27.17 10.47 -3.40
N LEU A 46 -25.98 11.06 -3.30
CA LEU A 46 -25.80 12.40 -2.73
C LEU A 46 -26.58 13.47 -3.50
N ASN A 47 -26.53 13.41 -4.83
CA ASN A 47 -27.27 14.34 -5.70
C ASN A 47 -28.79 14.14 -5.62
N ARG A 48 -29.27 12.93 -5.30
CA ARG A 48 -30.70 12.68 -5.11
C ARG A 48 -31.20 13.10 -3.73
N ARG A 49 -30.46 12.82 -2.65
CA ARG A 49 -30.93 13.05 -1.26
C ARG A 49 -30.60 14.42 -0.70
N SER A 50 -29.50 15.06 -1.11
CA SER A 50 -29.03 16.30 -0.48
C SER A 50 -29.36 17.52 -1.36
N SER A 51 -30.17 18.44 -0.84
CA SER A 51 -30.37 19.78 -1.46
C SER A 51 -29.07 20.56 -1.53
N TYR A 52 -28.23 20.47 -0.51
CA TYR A 52 -26.93 21.13 -0.47
C TYR A 52 -25.97 20.63 -1.55
N TYR A 53 -25.90 19.30 -1.76
CA TYR A 53 -25.02 18.74 -2.77
C TYR A 53 -25.45 19.08 -4.20
N ARG A 54 -26.77 19.20 -4.45
CA ARG A 54 -27.30 19.63 -5.75
C ARG A 54 -26.82 21.03 -6.12
N ALA A 55 -26.76 21.94 -5.14
CA ALA A 55 -26.33 23.31 -5.32
C ALA A 55 -24.82 23.47 -5.62
N PHE A 56 -24.01 22.42 -5.46
CA PHE A 56 -22.59 22.52 -5.76
C PHE A 56 -22.30 22.71 -7.25
N PRO A 57 -21.34 23.58 -7.61
CA PRO A 57 -20.90 23.76 -8.99
C PRO A 57 -20.19 22.50 -9.48
N PHE A 58 -20.24 22.27 -10.79
CA PHE A 58 -19.69 21.08 -11.44
C PHE A 58 -18.22 20.77 -11.07
N PRO A 59 -17.29 21.76 -10.99
CA PRO A 59 -15.90 21.49 -10.62
C PRO A 59 -15.73 20.84 -9.25
N ILE A 60 -16.56 21.19 -8.26
CA ILE A 60 -16.50 20.60 -6.91
C ILE A 60 -16.98 19.15 -6.93
N LYS A 61 -18.01 18.85 -7.72
CA LYS A 61 -18.50 17.48 -7.91
C LYS A 61 -17.44 16.62 -8.61
N LEU A 62 -16.77 17.17 -9.61
CA LEU A 62 -15.68 16.48 -10.31
C LEU A 62 -14.49 16.23 -9.38
N LEU A 63 -14.06 17.24 -8.61
CA LEU A 63 -12.98 17.11 -7.63
C LEU A 63 -13.27 15.96 -6.66
N GLY A 64 -14.48 15.88 -6.13
CA GLY A 64 -14.87 14.79 -5.23
C GLY A 64 -14.70 13.41 -5.88
N SER A 65 -15.06 13.27 -7.17
CA SER A 65 -14.89 12.00 -7.88
C SER A 65 -13.41 11.65 -8.07
N ILE A 66 -12.55 12.62 -8.36
CA ILE A 66 -11.11 12.43 -8.52
C ILE A 66 -10.47 11.97 -7.20
N VAL A 67 -10.87 12.57 -6.08
CA VAL A 67 -10.39 12.22 -4.74
C VAL A 67 -10.68 10.76 -4.39
N VAL A 68 -11.76 10.17 -4.92
CA VAL A 68 -12.08 8.75 -4.69
C VAL A 68 -11.37 7.85 -5.71
N VAL A 69 -11.40 8.20 -6.99
CA VAL A 69 -10.93 7.31 -8.06
C VAL A 69 -9.40 7.27 -8.14
N ALA A 70 -8.72 8.41 -8.06
CA ALA A 70 -7.28 8.49 -8.30
C ALA A 70 -6.44 7.68 -7.29
N PRO A 71 -6.72 7.70 -5.97
CA PRO A 71 -6.00 6.85 -5.02
C PRO A 71 -6.21 5.36 -5.28
N LEU A 72 -7.43 4.94 -5.67
CA LEU A 72 -7.72 3.53 -5.96
C LEU A 72 -7.00 3.04 -7.22
N VAL A 73 -6.87 3.89 -8.24
CA VAL A 73 -6.02 3.63 -9.41
C VAL A 73 -4.58 3.39 -8.96
N ALA A 74 -4.00 4.31 -8.17
CA ALA A 74 -2.61 4.22 -7.72
C ALA A 74 -2.34 2.95 -6.89
N ILE A 75 -3.20 2.68 -5.90
CA ILE A 75 -3.06 1.50 -5.02
C ILE A 75 -3.12 0.20 -5.81
N GLN A 76 -4.05 0.08 -6.76
CA GLN A 76 -4.20 -1.14 -7.54
C GLN A 76 -3.09 -1.31 -8.58
N ALA A 77 -2.58 -0.21 -9.14
CA ALA A 77 -1.41 -0.22 -10.01
C ALA A 77 -0.18 -0.74 -9.25
N GLU A 78 0.09 -0.19 -8.08
CA GLU A 78 1.22 -0.57 -7.24
C GLU A 78 1.12 -2.03 -6.76
N LYS A 79 -0.07 -2.48 -6.35
CA LYS A 79 -0.30 -3.89 -5.99
C LYS A 79 0.06 -4.85 -7.12
N ARG A 80 -0.34 -4.54 -8.36
CA ARG A 80 -0.03 -5.39 -9.52
C ARG A 80 1.43 -5.29 -9.94
N SER A 81 2.07 -4.15 -9.72
CA SER A 81 3.52 -3.98 -9.85
C SER A 81 4.26 -4.95 -8.93
N LEU A 82 3.95 -4.91 -7.63
CA LEU A 82 4.58 -5.74 -6.62
C LEU A 82 4.33 -7.24 -6.83
N GLU A 83 3.13 -7.59 -7.32
CA GLU A 83 2.79 -8.98 -7.66
C GLU A 83 3.63 -9.50 -8.83
N PHE A 84 3.85 -8.66 -9.86
CA PHE A 84 4.72 -8.99 -10.98
C PHE A 84 6.17 -9.19 -10.52
N ASP A 85 6.68 -8.30 -9.67
CA ASP A 85 8.04 -8.40 -9.13
C ASP A 85 8.24 -9.70 -8.35
N ARG A 86 7.29 -10.07 -7.47
CA ARG A 86 7.34 -11.34 -6.74
C ARG A 86 7.39 -12.56 -7.65
N GLN A 87 6.65 -12.53 -8.75
CA GLN A 87 6.63 -13.64 -9.70
C GLN A 87 7.97 -13.82 -10.43
N HIS A 88 8.76 -12.76 -10.56
CA HIS A 88 10.05 -12.76 -11.24
C HIS A 88 11.27 -12.85 -10.30
N TRP A 89 11.06 -12.94 -8.99
CA TRP A 89 12.14 -13.25 -8.04
C TRP A 89 12.67 -14.67 -8.24
N THR A 90 13.99 -14.82 -8.12
CA THR A 90 14.74 -16.09 -8.22
C THR A 90 14.20 -17.13 -7.24
N GLU A 91 14.26 -18.42 -7.61
CA GLU A 91 13.74 -19.55 -6.81
C GLU A 91 14.23 -19.56 -5.35
N LEU A 92 15.49 -19.20 -5.12
CA LEU A 92 16.09 -19.06 -3.79
C LEU A 92 15.41 -18.00 -2.91
N GLY A 93 14.86 -16.93 -3.48
CA GLY A 93 14.10 -15.93 -2.69
C GLY A 93 12.68 -16.39 -2.36
N LYS A 94 12.06 -17.18 -3.25
CA LYS A 94 10.68 -17.65 -3.10
C LYS A 94 10.53 -18.73 -2.04
N SER A 95 11.40 -19.75 -2.04
CA SER A 95 11.30 -20.87 -1.09
C SER A 95 11.42 -20.42 0.38
N HIS A 96 12.33 -19.49 0.65
CA HIS A 96 12.53 -18.90 1.98
C HIS A 96 11.37 -17.98 2.38
N LEU A 97 10.82 -17.18 1.45
CA LEU A 97 9.61 -16.39 1.71
C LEU A 97 8.41 -17.28 2.01
N GLU A 98 8.20 -18.34 1.22
CA GLU A 98 7.09 -19.28 1.41
C GLU A 98 7.19 -20.02 2.73
N ARG A 99 8.41 -20.43 3.15
CA ARG A 99 8.67 -21.04 4.45
C ARG A 99 8.31 -20.07 5.59
N ARG A 100 8.80 -18.83 5.53
CA ARG A 100 8.47 -17.79 6.52
C ARG A 100 6.98 -17.47 6.56
N GLU A 101 6.32 -17.38 5.40
CA GLU A 101 4.88 -17.18 5.33
C GLU A 101 4.11 -18.36 5.93
N HIS A 102 4.60 -19.59 5.78
CA HIS A 102 3.99 -20.78 6.37
C HIS A 102 4.09 -20.74 7.90
N GLU A 103 5.27 -20.45 8.43
CA GLU A 103 5.51 -20.28 9.88
C GLU A 103 4.67 -19.11 10.45
N GLU A 104 4.59 -17.98 9.74
CA GLU A 104 3.72 -16.86 10.11
C GLU A 104 2.24 -17.29 10.14
N ARG A 105 1.78 -18.09 9.17
CA ARG A 105 0.40 -18.60 9.13
C ARG A 105 0.10 -19.54 10.30
N GLU A 106 1.01 -20.46 10.60
CA GLU A 106 0.87 -21.37 11.75
C GLU A 106 0.83 -20.60 13.07
N ARG A 107 1.76 -19.66 13.26
CA ARG A 107 1.76 -18.76 14.42
C ARG A 107 0.50 -17.90 14.45
N TRP A 108 0.01 -17.43 13.32
CA TRP A 108 -1.21 -16.63 13.26
C TRP A 108 -2.43 -17.40 13.78
N VAL A 109 -2.57 -18.67 13.44
CA VAL A 109 -3.71 -19.48 13.91
C VAL A 109 -3.74 -19.58 15.43
N THR A 110 -2.57 -19.69 16.07
CA THR A 110 -2.44 -19.82 17.53
C THR A 110 -2.65 -18.52 18.31
N LEU A 111 -2.67 -17.36 17.64
CA LEU A 111 -2.89 -16.06 18.30
C LEU A 111 -4.35 -15.85 18.76
N SER A 112 -4.48 -15.19 19.91
CA SER A 112 -5.76 -14.67 20.42
C SER A 112 -6.35 -13.60 19.48
N PRO A 113 -7.68 -13.41 19.42
CA PRO A 113 -8.30 -12.40 18.55
C PRO A 113 -7.76 -10.98 18.78
N LYS A 114 -7.42 -10.63 20.03
CA LYS A 114 -6.85 -9.32 20.36
C LYS A 114 -5.45 -9.15 19.78
N ASP A 115 -4.63 -10.20 19.87
CA ASP A 115 -3.27 -10.21 19.35
C ASP A 115 -3.26 -10.21 17.82
N LYS A 116 -4.21 -10.92 17.20
CA LYS A 116 -4.44 -10.86 15.75
C LYS A 116 -4.74 -9.44 15.28
N VAL A 117 -5.62 -8.72 15.97
CA VAL A 117 -5.93 -7.33 15.60
C VAL A 117 -4.72 -6.42 15.80
N ALA A 118 -3.99 -6.57 16.90
CA ALA A 118 -2.79 -5.80 17.18
C ALA A 118 -1.69 -6.05 16.13
N GLU A 119 -1.46 -7.32 15.78
CA GLU A 119 -0.46 -7.72 14.79
C GLU A 119 -0.87 -7.29 13.37
N TRP A 120 -2.15 -7.41 13.01
CA TRP A 120 -2.68 -6.87 11.76
C TRP A 120 -2.47 -5.36 11.66
N ALA A 121 -2.80 -4.63 12.74
CA ALA A 121 -2.63 -3.19 12.79
C ALA A 121 -1.15 -2.78 12.69
N ALA A 122 -0.25 -3.56 13.29
CA ALA A 122 1.20 -3.37 13.19
C ALA A 122 1.77 -3.70 11.80
N LYS A 123 1.17 -4.65 11.06
CA LYS A 123 1.55 -4.98 9.67
C LYS A 123 0.99 -3.96 8.67
N HIS A 124 -0.16 -3.38 8.97
CA HIS A 124 -0.89 -2.43 8.12
C HIS A 124 -0.95 -1.01 8.70
N GLN A 125 0.13 -0.56 9.35
CA GLN A 125 0.20 0.74 10.05
C GLN A 125 -0.30 1.91 9.19
N LEU A 126 0.12 1.98 7.92
CA LEU A 126 -0.32 3.05 7.02
C LEU A 126 -1.82 2.99 6.73
N SER A 127 -2.38 1.80 6.51
CA SER A 127 -3.82 1.62 6.29
C SER A 127 -4.62 1.97 7.55
N VAL A 128 -4.11 1.64 8.73
CA VAL A 128 -4.74 2.02 10.01
C VAL A 128 -4.72 3.53 10.22
N ILE A 129 -3.60 4.20 9.93
CA ILE A 129 -3.47 5.66 10.05
C ILE A 129 -4.44 6.36 9.08
N ILE A 130 -4.41 5.98 7.80
CA ILE A 130 -5.29 6.57 6.77
C ILE A 130 -6.75 6.25 7.07
N GLY A 131 -7.06 5.02 7.49
CA GLY A 131 -8.40 4.60 7.88
C GLY A 131 -8.92 5.41 9.07
N SER A 132 -8.13 5.50 10.15
CA SER A 132 -8.48 6.29 11.34
C SER A 132 -8.66 7.76 11.02
N TRP A 133 -7.82 8.31 10.13
CA TRP A 133 -7.96 9.68 9.61
C TRP A 133 -9.29 9.87 8.87
N ALA A 134 -9.62 8.97 7.95
CA ALA A 134 -10.85 9.04 7.16
C ALA A 134 -12.09 8.88 8.06
N THR A 135 -12.04 7.95 9.02
CA THR A 135 -13.08 7.77 10.03
C THR A 135 -13.26 9.04 10.86
N THR A 136 -12.17 9.66 11.32
CA THR A 136 -12.22 10.91 12.09
C THR A 136 -12.83 12.04 11.27
N MET A 137 -12.51 12.14 9.97
CA MET A 137 -13.16 13.11 9.06
C MET A 137 -14.64 12.86 8.89
N ALA A 138 -15.05 11.60 8.71
CA ALA A 138 -16.45 11.27 8.57
C ALA A 138 -17.23 11.63 9.84
N VAL A 139 -16.68 11.30 11.01
CA VAL A 139 -17.29 11.63 12.31
C VAL A 139 -17.35 13.14 12.51
N ALA A 140 -16.22 13.85 12.40
CA ALA A 140 -16.14 15.30 12.57
C ALA A 140 -17.07 16.03 11.58
N GLY A 141 -17.08 15.64 10.31
CA GLY A 141 -17.98 16.18 9.30
C GLY A 141 -19.45 15.96 9.65
N SER A 142 -19.81 14.76 10.13
CA SER A 142 -21.19 14.48 10.56
C SER A 142 -21.63 15.33 11.75
N VAL A 143 -20.72 15.60 12.69
CA VAL A 143 -20.96 16.46 13.86
C VAL A 143 -21.14 17.92 13.43
N ILE A 144 -20.22 18.46 12.61
CA ILE A 144 -20.27 19.84 12.12
C ILE A 144 -21.53 20.09 11.27
N MET A 145 -21.93 19.12 10.45
CA MET A 145 -23.15 19.24 9.64
C MET A 145 -24.42 19.25 10.48
N ARG A 146 -24.42 18.57 11.64
CA ARG A 146 -25.56 18.48 12.56
C ARG A 146 -25.70 19.67 13.51
N ASP A 147 -24.66 20.47 13.70
CA ASP A 147 -24.70 21.63 14.60
C ASP A 147 -25.67 22.71 14.07
N PRO A 148 -26.78 23.00 14.78
CA PRO A 148 -27.75 24.01 14.35
C PRO A 148 -27.32 25.46 14.67
N LEU A 149 -26.30 25.65 15.53
CA LEU A 149 -25.91 26.98 16.04
C LEU A 149 -24.91 27.71 15.12
N SER A 150 -24.28 27.01 14.18
CA SER A 150 -23.26 27.56 13.28
C SER A 150 -23.85 27.93 11.91
N THR A 151 -23.54 29.14 11.42
CA THR A 151 -23.93 29.56 10.06
C THR A 151 -23.08 28.82 9.00
N MET A 152 -23.59 28.68 7.77
CA MET A 152 -22.87 27.98 6.69
C MET A 152 -21.45 28.51 6.42
N PRO A 153 -21.19 29.83 6.38
CA PRO A 153 -19.83 30.36 6.23
C PRO A 153 -18.89 29.95 7.37
N GLN A 154 -19.39 29.94 8.61
CA GLN A 154 -18.60 29.54 9.78
C GLN A 154 -18.22 28.05 9.73
N LYS A 155 -19.15 27.18 9.31
CA LYS A 155 -18.88 25.75 9.13
C LYS A 155 -17.78 25.51 8.10
N VAL A 156 -17.76 26.26 7.00
CA VAL A 156 -16.71 26.14 5.96
C VAL A 156 -15.33 26.51 6.51
N VAL A 157 -15.24 27.60 7.29
CA VAL A 157 -13.98 28.02 7.92
C VAL A 157 -13.50 26.95 8.91
N GLN A 158 -14.41 26.42 9.74
CA GLN A 158 -14.09 25.33 10.67
C GLN A 158 -13.55 24.10 9.90
N VAL A 159 -14.28 23.61 8.91
CA VAL A 159 -13.86 22.44 8.10
C VAL A 159 -12.46 22.65 7.53
N ARG A 160 -12.13 23.86 7.08
CA ARG A 160 -10.80 24.15 6.54
C ARG A 160 -9.69 24.05 7.59
N LEU A 161 -9.90 24.58 8.79
CA LEU A 161 -8.96 24.45 9.93
C LEU A 161 -8.76 22.98 10.32
N TRP A 162 -9.85 22.21 10.42
CA TRP A 162 -9.79 20.79 10.72
C TRP A 162 -9.02 20.00 9.65
N ALA A 163 -9.28 20.29 8.36
CA ALA A 163 -8.58 19.63 7.25
C ALA A 163 -7.08 19.92 7.25
N GLN A 164 -6.68 21.17 7.50
CA GLN A 164 -5.28 21.56 7.61
C GLN A 164 -4.59 20.88 8.80
N GLY A 165 -5.21 20.92 9.98
CA GLY A 165 -4.68 20.25 11.18
C GLY A 165 -4.52 18.75 10.97
N LEU A 166 -5.49 18.09 10.35
CA LEU A 166 -5.39 16.68 9.99
C LEU A 166 -4.24 16.38 9.03
N THR A 167 -4.04 17.23 8.03
CA THR A 167 -3.01 17.00 7.01
C THR A 167 -1.64 17.02 7.67
N ILE A 168 -1.40 17.98 8.56
CA ILE A 168 -0.20 18.06 9.39
C ILE A 168 -0.06 16.80 10.24
N GLY A 169 -1.13 16.37 10.91
CA GLY A 169 -1.13 15.13 11.70
C GLY A 169 -0.76 13.89 10.89
N VAL A 170 -1.29 13.73 9.67
CA VAL A 170 -0.95 12.61 8.77
C VAL A 170 0.51 12.65 8.34
N VAL A 171 1.02 13.83 7.98
CA VAL A 171 2.43 13.98 7.58
C VAL A 171 3.35 13.61 8.74
N ILE A 172 3.06 14.06 9.96
CA ILE A 172 3.83 13.70 11.15
C ILE A 172 3.75 12.20 11.41
N ALA A 173 2.56 11.59 11.34
CA ALA A 173 2.39 10.16 11.54
C ALA A 173 3.15 9.33 10.48
N ALA A 174 3.09 9.74 9.21
CA ALA A 174 3.83 9.10 8.12
C ALA A 174 5.35 9.25 8.28
N ALA A 175 5.82 10.41 8.73
CA ALA A 175 7.24 10.66 9.01
C ALA A 175 7.74 9.79 10.17
N ALA A 176 6.99 9.76 11.29
CA ALA A 176 7.30 8.91 12.43
C ALA A 176 7.32 7.42 12.04
N LEU A 177 6.36 6.97 11.24
CA LEU A 177 6.30 5.61 10.71
C LEU A 177 7.51 5.28 9.84
N THR A 178 7.84 6.17 8.90
CA THR A 178 9.00 6.01 8.01
C THR A 178 10.29 5.91 8.83
N HIS A 179 10.41 6.72 9.88
CA HIS A 179 11.57 6.67 10.76
C HIS A 179 11.63 5.34 11.54
N ALA A 180 10.51 4.87 12.08
CA ALA A 180 10.44 3.60 12.79
C ALA A 180 10.76 2.40 11.87
N GLN A 181 10.29 2.42 10.63
CA GLN A 181 10.64 1.41 9.62
C GLN A 181 12.13 1.42 9.29
N ARG A 182 12.73 2.61 9.12
CA ARG A 182 14.18 2.75 8.93
C ARG A 182 14.96 2.23 10.13
N ALA A 183 14.52 2.50 11.35
CA ALA A 183 15.16 1.99 12.56
C ALA A 183 15.12 0.45 12.63
N ARG A 184 13.96 -0.16 12.36
CA ARG A 184 13.82 -1.63 12.28
C ARG A 184 14.71 -2.23 11.17
N ALA A 185 14.76 -1.60 9.99
CA ALA A 185 15.61 -2.06 8.91
C ALA A 185 17.11 -1.99 9.29
N MET A 186 17.51 -0.98 10.06
CA MET A 186 18.88 -0.88 10.60
C MET A 186 19.16 -1.95 11.66
N GLU A 187 18.20 -2.27 12.53
CA GLU A 187 18.34 -3.35 13.52
C GLU A 187 18.44 -4.74 12.87
N MET A 188 17.64 -5.02 11.84
CA MET A 188 17.76 -6.27 11.08
C MET A 188 19.09 -6.37 10.33
N ARG A 189 19.62 -5.26 9.80
CA ARG A 189 20.99 -5.24 9.25
C ARG A 189 22.07 -5.50 10.28
N LYS A 190 21.82 -5.15 11.55
CA LYS A 190 22.78 -5.32 12.66
C LYS A 190 22.77 -6.75 13.22
N HIS A 191 21.61 -7.40 13.23
CA HIS A 191 21.49 -8.84 13.50
C HIS A 191 21.72 -9.59 12.19
N GLY A 192 22.99 -9.81 11.86
CA GLY A 192 23.45 -10.35 10.58
C GLY A 192 22.50 -11.33 9.92
N ASP A 193 21.68 -10.81 8.99
CA ASP A 193 21.02 -11.64 8.00
C ASP A 193 22.14 -12.19 7.10
N HIS A 194 22.63 -13.37 7.49
CA HIS A 194 23.49 -14.24 6.71
C HIS A 194 22.76 -14.79 5.47
N PHE A 195 21.82 -14.03 4.91
CA PHE A 195 21.05 -14.35 3.71
C PHE A 195 21.99 -14.75 2.56
N TRP A 196 23.11 -14.05 2.40
CA TRP A 196 24.14 -14.38 1.42
C TRP A 196 24.80 -15.73 1.70
N GLN A 197 24.97 -16.11 2.98
CA GLN A 197 25.54 -17.41 3.35
C GLN A 197 24.54 -18.53 3.08
N TYR A 198 23.26 -18.36 3.43
CA TYR A 198 22.20 -19.33 3.10
C TYR A 198 22.04 -19.48 1.57
N ALA A 199 22.06 -18.38 0.82
CA ALA A 199 22.00 -18.43 -0.64
C ALA A 199 23.21 -19.16 -1.26
N LEU A 200 24.41 -19.00 -0.68
CA LEU A 200 25.62 -19.71 -1.11
C LEU A 200 25.64 -21.18 -0.68
N GLU A 201 25.03 -21.51 0.46
CA GLU A 201 24.96 -22.87 0.99
C GLU A 201 23.94 -23.72 0.23
N ASP A 202 22.79 -23.14 -0.13
CA ASP A 202 21.82 -23.78 -1.03
C ASP A 202 22.44 -24.02 -2.43
N GLU A 203 23.19 -23.05 -2.98
CA GLU A 203 23.89 -23.23 -4.27
C GLU A 203 24.98 -24.31 -4.21
N ARG A 204 25.62 -24.50 -3.04
CA ARG A 204 26.57 -25.60 -2.80
C ARG A 204 25.87 -26.96 -2.73
N LEU A 205 24.69 -27.03 -2.11
CA LEU A 205 23.90 -28.26 -2.01
C LEU A 205 23.34 -28.71 -3.37
N GLU A 206 22.95 -27.77 -4.24
CA GLU A 206 22.53 -28.09 -5.62
C GLU A 206 23.69 -28.60 -6.50
N LYS A 207 24.91 -28.08 -6.29
CA LYS A 207 26.10 -28.49 -7.06
C LYS A 207 26.71 -29.81 -6.59
N ASP A 208 26.40 -30.28 -5.39
CA ASP A 208 27.03 -31.47 -4.78
C ASP A 208 25.99 -32.42 -4.14
N PRO A 209 25.08 -33.02 -4.93
CA PRO A 209 23.96 -33.83 -4.42
C PRO A 209 24.38 -35.16 -3.75
N GLN A 210 25.68 -35.52 -3.77
CA GLN A 210 26.17 -36.77 -3.19
C GLN A 210 26.29 -36.77 -1.66
N LYS A 211 26.25 -35.60 -1.00
CA LYS A 211 26.40 -35.50 0.47
C LYS A 211 25.11 -35.67 1.28
N THR A 212 23.93 -35.50 0.66
CA THR A 212 22.64 -35.58 1.37
C THR A 212 22.08 -37.00 1.45
N SER A 213 22.65 -37.97 0.71
CA SER A 213 22.21 -39.37 0.67
C SER A 213 22.90 -40.26 1.74
N SER A 214 23.81 -39.70 2.54
CA SER A 214 24.63 -40.45 3.52
C SER A 214 24.37 -40.07 4.98
N ALA A 215 23.19 -39.53 5.29
CA ALA A 215 22.69 -39.32 6.65
C ALA A 215 21.27 -39.90 6.77
#